data_AF-A0A3R5TQ54-F1
#
_entry.id   AF-A0A3R5TQ54-F1
#
_cell.length_a   1.000
_cell.length_b   1.000
_cell.length_c   1.000
_cell.angle_alpha   90.00
_cell.angle_beta   90.00
_cell.angle_gamma   90.00
#
_symmetry.space_group_name_H-M   'P 1'
#
loop_
_entity.id
_entity.type
_entity.pdbx_description
1 polymer ?
#
loop_
_entity_poly.entity_id
_entity_poly.type
_entity_poly.pdbx_seq_one_letter_code
_entity_poly.pdbx_strand_id
1 'polypeptide(L)'
;MATRTVKLGTQMVEFPSDRLQQLEDCNHLLSDVEALHKEIQTKGYLFIRGLHDRQEVLNARQTVLEYVKEQGNGKLVDPWPEGVLEARCGQGCIPFMEGDMSNTTSFNPRDCVLCRE
;
A
#
# COMPACT_ATOMS: atom_id res chain seq x y z
N MET A 1 -21.83 -13.63 4.02
CA MET A 1 -21.51 -12.25 4.50
C MET A 1 -22.47 -11.29 3.82
N ALA A 2 -22.90 -10.22 4.50
CA ALA A 2 -23.78 -9.22 3.87
C ALA A 2 -22.97 -8.34 2.91
N THR A 3 -23.44 -8.19 1.68
CA THR A 3 -22.82 -7.30 0.68
C THR A 3 -23.01 -5.84 1.11
N ARG A 4 -21.95 -5.04 1.02
CA ARG A 4 -21.97 -3.60 1.29
C ARG A 4 -21.26 -2.82 0.20
N THR A 5 -21.68 -1.59 -0.04
CA THR A 5 -20.99 -0.68 -0.95
C THR A 5 -19.96 0.15 -0.18
N VAL A 6 -18.72 0.19 -0.67
CA VAL A 6 -17.62 0.98 -0.12
C VAL A 6 -17.08 1.96 -1.15
N LYS A 7 -16.62 3.13 -0.68
CA LYS A 7 -15.98 4.13 -1.54
C LYS A 7 -14.47 3.88 -1.61
N LEU A 8 -13.95 3.66 -2.81
CA LEU A 8 -12.52 3.53 -3.10
C LEU A 8 -12.13 4.64 -4.09
N GLY A 9 -11.35 5.63 -3.63
CA GLY A 9 -11.05 6.82 -4.42
C GLY A 9 -12.32 7.53 -4.88
N THR A 10 -12.56 7.55 -6.20
CA THR A 10 -13.74 8.13 -6.83
C THR A 10 -14.86 7.11 -7.13
N GLN A 11 -14.63 5.81 -6.90
CA GLN A 11 -15.56 4.75 -7.26
C GLN A 11 -16.30 4.18 -6.04
N MET A 12 -17.52 3.69 -6.29
CA MET A 12 -18.30 2.90 -5.34
C MET A 12 -18.23 1.44 -5.77
N VAL A 13 -17.77 0.56 -4.88
CA VAL A 13 -17.51 -0.86 -5.18
C VAL A 13 -18.25 -1.73 -4.16
N GLU A 14 -18.80 -2.85 -4.62
CA GLU A 14 -19.44 -3.83 -3.74
C GLU A 14 -18.40 -4.74 -3.08
N PHE A 15 -18.62 -5.03 -1.80
CA PHE A 15 -17.77 -5.90 -0.99
C PHE A 15 -18.62 -6.93 -0.23
N PRO A 16 -18.30 -8.24 -0.30
CA PRO A 16 -17.35 -8.85 -1.22
C PRO A 16 -17.88 -8.89 -2.67
N SER A 17 -16.99 -8.79 -3.65
CA SER A 17 -17.29 -8.97 -5.09
C SER A 17 -16.07 -9.52 -5.83
N ASP A 18 -16.22 -9.86 -7.12
CA ASP A 18 -15.11 -10.33 -7.97
C ASP A 18 -13.95 -9.32 -8.06
N ARG A 19 -14.25 -8.02 -7.89
CA ARG A 19 -13.24 -6.95 -7.95
C ARG A 19 -12.71 -6.53 -6.58
N LEU A 20 -13.34 -6.97 -5.48
CA LEU A 20 -12.95 -6.58 -4.13
C LEU A 20 -13.27 -7.69 -3.13
N GLN A 21 -12.23 -8.41 -2.73
CA GLN A 21 -12.33 -9.57 -1.83
C GLN A 21 -11.53 -9.32 -0.55
N GLN A 22 -11.79 -10.14 0.46
CA GLN A 22 -11.01 -10.14 1.69
C GLN A 22 -9.69 -10.89 1.45
N LEU A 23 -8.57 -10.35 1.93
CA LEU A 23 -7.30 -11.07 1.93
C LEU A 23 -7.34 -12.24 2.93
N GLU A 24 -6.94 -13.41 2.46
CA GLU A 24 -6.92 -14.64 3.25
C GLU A 24 -5.56 -14.85 3.93
N ASP A 25 -5.58 -15.15 5.23
CA ASP A 25 -4.36 -15.33 6.04
C ASP A 25 -3.67 -16.66 5.72
N CYS A 26 -2.41 -16.58 5.33
CA CYS A 26 -1.58 -17.71 4.92
C CYS A 26 -0.63 -18.21 6.03
N ASN A 27 -0.72 -17.70 7.27
CA ASN A 27 0.19 -18.09 8.36
C ASN A 27 0.19 -19.59 8.66
N HIS A 28 -0.95 -20.26 8.44
CA HIS A 28 -1.08 -21.71 8.62
C HIS A 28 -0.26 -22.54 7.61
N LEU A 29 0.20 -21.93 6.52
CA LEU A 29 1.02 -22.58 5.47
C LEU A 29 2.52 -22.37 5.68
N LEU A 30 2.97 -21.63 6.71
CA LEU A 30 4.39 -21.28 6.89
C LEU A 30 5.32 -22.47 7.08
N SER A 31 4.80 -23.62 7.53
CA SER A 31 5.55 -24.86 7.66
C SER A 31 5.59 -25.71 6.38
N ASP A 32 4.91 -25.28 5.32
CA ASP A 32 4.77 -26.02 4.07
C ASP A 32 5.06 -25.11 2.86
N VAL A 33 6.29 -25.21 2.36
CA VAL A 33 6.78 -24.40 1.23
C VAL A 33 6.05 -24.75 -0.07
N GLU A 34 5.68 -26.02 -0.29
CA GLU A 34 4.95 -26.42 -1.49
C GLU A 34 3.55 -25.83 -1.49
N ALA A 35 2.87 -25.83 -0.34
CA ALA A 35 1.57 -25.18 -0.19
C ALA A 35 1.64 -23.66 -0.42
N LEU A 36 2.67 -22.98 0.09
CA LEU A 36 2.89 -21.55 -0.19
C LEU A 36 3.09 -21.26 -1.68
N HIS A 37 3.88 -22.08 -2.37
CA HIS A 37 4.10 -21.96 -3.81
C HIS A 37 2.80 -22.18 -4.61
N LYS A 38 1.98 -23.13 -4.20
CA LYS A 38 0.67 -23.36 -4.82
C LYS A 38 -0.28 -22.18 -4.59
N GLU A 39 -0.28 -21.61 -3.38
CA GLU A 39 -1.14 -20.50 -3.01
C GLU A 39 -0.82 -19.23 -3.82
N ILE A 40 0.47 -18.87 -3.93
CA ILE A 40 0.88 -17.72 -4.74
C ILE A 40 0.59 -17.92 -6.23
N GLN A 41 0.72 -19.14 -6.75
CA GLN A 41 0.37 -19.45 -8.15
C GLN A 41 -1.14 -19.37 -8.40
N THR A 42 -1.94 -19.77 -7.41
CA THR A 42 -3.40 -19.81 -7.55
C THR A 42 -4.04 -18.44 -7.35
N LYS A 43 -3.58 -17.68 -6.34
CA LYS A 43 -4.19 -16.40 -5.95
C LYS A 43 -3.40 -15.17 -6.37
N GLY A 44 -2.14 -15.32 -6.74
CA GLY A 44 -1.26 -14.22 -7.14
C GLY A 44 -0.72 -13.38 -5.97
N TYR A 45 -1.01 -13.76 -4.72
CA TYR A 45 -0.54 -13.07 -3.53
C TYR A 45 -0.35 -14.04 -2.35
N LEU A 46 0.39 -13.58 -1.33
CA LEU A 46 0.46 -14.20 0.00
C LEU A 46 0.23 -13.12 1.04
N PHE A 47 -0.70 -13.35 1.96
CA PHE A 47 -0.93 -12.46 3.09
C PHE A 47 -0.50 -13.13 4.38
N ILE A 48 0.68 -12.74 4.87
CA ILE A 48 1.33 -13.31 6.06
C ILE A 48 1.39 -12.24 7.14
N ARG A 49 0.79 -12.52 8.31
CA ARG A 49 0.77 -11.60 9.45
C ARG A 49 1.96 -11.85 10.37
N GLY A 50 2.56 -10.78 10.86
CA GLY A 50 3.67 -10.88 11.83
C GLY A 50 4.97 -11.44 11.22
N LEU A 51 5.13 -11.35 9.89
CA LEU A 51 6.36 -11.76 9.21
C LEU A 51 7.55 -10.88 9.60
N HIS A 52 7.34 -9.57 9.70
CA HIS A 52 8.36 -8.61 10.11
C HIS A 52 8.29 -8.35 11.62
N ASP A 53 9.45 -8.14 12.25
CA ASP A 53 9.49 -7.68 13.63
C ASP A 53 8.83 -6.30 13.73
N ARG A 54 7.95 -6.14 14.72
CA ARG A 54 7.17 -4.91 14.88
C ARG A 54 8.07 -3.72 15.18
N GLN A 55 9.10 -3.90 16.01
CA GLN A 55 9.97 -2.81 16.42
C GLN A 55 10.86 -2.36 15.26
N GLU A 56 11.35 -3.30 14.46
CA GLU A 56 12.09 -3.01 13.23
C GLU A 56 11.27 -2.16 12.25
N VAL A 57 10.00 -2.53 12.01
CA VAL A 57 9.10 -1.76 11.15
C VAL A 57 8.85 -0.35 11.69
N LEU A 58 8.66 -0.20 13.00
CA LEU A 58 8.46 1.11 13.62
C LEU A 58 9.72 1.99 13.53
N ASN A 59 10.91 1.40 13.70
CA ASN A 59 12.17 2.10 13.55
C ASN A 59 12.37 2.55 12.08
N ALA A 60 12.12 1.66 11.11
CA ALA A 60 12.19 1.99 9.69
C ALA A 60 11.21 3.10 9.29
N ARG A 61 9.97 3.04 9.81
CA ARG A 61 8.98 4.13 9.65
C ARG A 61 9.54 5.45 10.14
N GLN A 62 10.15 5.47 11.33
CA GLN A 62 10.72 6.69 11.91
C GLN A 62 11.84 7.26 11.02
N THR A 63 12.76 6.41 10.55
CA THR A 63 13.85 6.83 9.64
C THR A 63 13.31 7.43 8.34
N VAL A 64 12.27 6.85 7.74
CA VAL A 64 11.65 7.40 6.52
C VAL A 64 11.01 8.75 6.80
N LEU A 65 10.29 8.90 7.93
CA LEU A 65 9.65 10.17 8.29
C LEU A 65 10.67 11.28 8.57
N GLU A 66 11.79 10.96 9.21
CA GLU A 66 12.91 11.89 9.42
C GLU A 66 13.49 12.36 8.08
N TYR A 67 13.77 11.44 7.17
CA TYR A 67 14.25 11.77 5.84
C TYR A 67 13.28 12.70 5.08
N VAL A 68 11.98 12.39 5.10
CA VAL A 68 10.95 13.22 4.43
C VAL A 68 10.81 14.57 5.12
N LYS A 69 10.95 14.65 6.44
CA LYS A 69 10.94 15.93 7.14
C LYS A 69 12.11 16.82 6.72
N GLU A 70 13.31 16.25 6.63
CA GLU A 70 14.53 16.99 6.32
C GLU A 70 14.63 17.38 4.84
N GLN A 71 14.26 16.46 3.94
CA GLN A 71 14.50 16.59 2.49
C GLN A 71 13.21 16.82 1.68
N GLY A 72 12.04 16.55 2.27
CA GLY A 72 10.77 16.51 1.56
C GLY A 72 10.12 17.87 1.32
N ASN A 73 10.77 19.00 1.60
CA ASN A 73 10.25 20.35 1.35
C ASN A 73 8.84 20.61 1.93
N GLY A 74 8.61 20.23 3.19
CA GLY A 74 7.32 20.50 3.85
C GLY A 74 6.17 19.61 3.39
N LYS A 75 6.46 18.39 2.93
CA LYS A 75 5.45 17.38 2.54
C LYS A 75 4.67 16.77 3.69
N LEU A 76 5.11 16.96 4.94
CA LEU A 76 4.47 16.43 6.13
C LEU A 76 3.74 17.54 6.87
N VAL A 77 2.55 17.20 7.34
CA VAL A 77 1.75 18.04 8.24
C VAL A 77 2.28 17.86 9.66
N ASP A 78 2.35 18.94 10.43
CA ASP A 78 2.71 18.86 11.84
C ASP A 78 1.56 18.32 12.71
N PRO A 79 1.83 17.41 13.66
CA PRO A 79 3.14 16.89 14.01
C PRO A 79 3.63 15.80 13.03
N TRP A 80 4.79 16.03 12.40
CA TRP A 80 5.35 15.16 11.37
C TRP A 80 5.55 13.67 11.75
N PRO A 81 5.76 13.25 13.03
CA PRO A 81 5.87 11.84 13.38
C PRO A 81 4.59 11.04 13.17
N GLU A 82 3.44 11.69 12.94
CA GLU A 82 2.20 11.00 12.55
C GLU A 82 2.27 10.51 11.09
N GLY A 83 3.14 11.11 10.27
CA GLY A 83 3.33 10.72 8.88
C GLY A 83 2.17 11.14 7.98
N VAL A 84 1.39 12.14 8.38
CA VAL A 84 0.31 12.70 7.57
C VAL A 84 0.93 13.54 6.45
N LEU A 85 0.66 13.17 5.21
CA LEU A 85 1.10 13.90 4.03
C LEU A 85 0.23 15.15 3.83
N GLU A 86 0.86 16.24 3.37
CA GLU A 86 0.18 17.45 2.92
C GLU A 86 -0.83 17.15 1.81
N ALA A 87 -1.90 17.95 1.72
CA ALA A 87 -3.07 17.65 0.86
C ALA A 87 -2.75 17.49 -0.65
N ARG A 88 -1.60 18.01 -1.11
CA ARG A 88 -1.13 17.88 -2.51
C ARG A 88 0.03 16.89 -2.67
N CYS A 89 0.58 16.37 -1.57
CA CYS A 89 1.66 15.41 -1.61
C CYS A 89 1.12 14.04 -2.05
N GLY A 90 1.48 13.62 -3.28
CA GLY A 90 0.95 12.40 -3.90
C GLY A 90 -0.07 12.66 -5.02
N GLN A 91 -0.46 13.91 -5.27
CA GLN A 91 -1.29 14.24 -6.43
C GLN A 91 -0.51 13.98 -7.73
N GLY A 92 -0.93 12.96 -8.47
CA GLY A 92 -0.24 12.46 -9.66
C GLY A 92 0.67 11.25 -9.41
N CYS A 93 0.98 10.89 -8.15
CA CYS A 93 1.72 9.66 -7.86
C CYS A 93 0.77 8.46 -8.00
N ILE A 94 1.05 7.60 -8.98
CA ILE A 94 0.31 6.36 -9.19
C ILE A 94 0.69 5.38 -8.07
N PRO A 95 -0.22 4.93 -7.20
CA PRO A 95 0.04 3.74 -6.42
C PRO A 95 0.09 2.57 -7.41
N PHE A 96 1.29 2.08 -7.69
CA PHE A 96 1.57 0.99 -8.64
C PHE A 96 0.93 -0.37 -8.24
N MET A 97 0.11 -0.38 -7.18
CA MET A 97 -0.51 -1.59 -6.61
C MET A 97 -1.91 -1.86 -7.16
N GLU A 98 -2.55 -0.94 -7.88
CA GLU A 98 -3.76 -1.27 -8.64
C GLU A 98 -3.31 -1.80 -10.02
N GLY A 99 -3.34 -3.12 -10.20
CA GLY A 99 -3.00 -3.80 -11.46
C GLY A 99 -3.88 -3.46 -12.67
N ASP A 100 -4.62 -2.36 -12.62
CA ASP A 100 -5.40 -1.78 -13.71
C ASP A 100 -5.05 -0.30 -13.89
N MET A 101 -4.26 -0.01 -14.94
CA MET A 101 -3.79 1.34 -15.26
C MET A 101 -4.82 2.18 -16.04
N SER A 102 -6.00 1.63 -16.37
CA SER A 102 -7.02 2.34 -17.16
C SER A 102 -7.63 3.56 -16.44
N ASN A 103 -7.44 3.66 -15.13
CA ASN A 103 -7.97 4.76 -14.30
C ASN A 103 -6.92 5.82 -13.93
N THR A 104 -5.74 5.81 -14.58
CA THR A 104 -4.65 6.76 -14.27
C THR A 104 -4.86 8.11 -14.97
N THR A 105 -5.06 9.17 -14.19
CA THR A 105 -4.85 10.55 -14.67
C THR A 105 -3.35 10.76 -14.89
N SER A 106 -2.98 11.14 -16.11
CA SER A 106 -1.61 11.32 -16.64
C SER A 106 -0.55 11.75 -15.61
N PHE A 107 0.48 10.93 -15.41
CA PHE A 107 1.65 11.21 -14.56
C PHE A 107 2.87 11.59 -15.42
N ASN A 108 3.62 12.61 -14.99
CA ASN A 108 4.96 12.91 -15.50
C ASN A 108 6.02 12.47 -14.47
N PRO A 109 6.85 11.45 -14.78
CA PRO A 109 7.83 10.88 -13.84
C PRO A 109 8.86 11.86 -13.28
N ARG A 110 9.10 12.99 -13.97
CA ARG A 110 10.09 13.99 -13.54
C ARG A 110 9.68 14.79 -12.30
N ASP A 111 8.40 14.74 -11.93
CA ASP A 111 7.85 15.55 -10.83
C ASP A 111 7.82 14.81 -9.49
N CYS A 112 8.13 13.50 -9.46
CA CYS A 112 8.21 12.72 -8.23
C CYS A 112 9.60 12.78 -7.60
N VAL A 113 9.73 13.50 -6.48
CA VAL A 113 10.99 13.64 -5.73
C VAL A 113 11.47 12.32 -5.10
N LEU A 114 10.59 11.32 -4.92
CA LEU A 114 10.96 9.97 -4.45
C LEU A 114 11.55 9.09 -5.55
N CYS A 115 11.47 9.51 -6.82
CA CYS A 115 11.96 8.76 -7.98
C CYS A 115 13.11 9.48 -8.70
N ARG A 116 13.74 10.48 -8.07
CA ARG A 116 14.94 11.13 -8.60
C ARG A 116 16.17 10.43 -8.02
N GLU A 117 16.83 9.62 -8.86
CA GLU A 117 18.27 9.36 -8.71
C GLU A 117 19.07 10.63 -9.05
#